data_AF-A0ABD7EN10-F1
#
_entry.id   AF-A0ABD7EN10-F1
#
_cell.length_a   1.000
_cell.length_b   1.000
_cell.length_c   1.000
_cell.angle_alpha   90.00
_cell.angle_beta   90.00
_cell.angle_gamma   90.00
#
_symmetry.space_group_name_H-M   'P 1'
#
loop_
_entity.id
_entity.type
_entity.pdbx_description
1 polymer ?
#
loop_
_entity_poly.entity_id
_entity_poly.type
_entity_poly.pdbx_seq_one_letter_code
_entity_poly.pdbx_strand_id
1 'polypeptide(L)'
;MTDKLATFNEVQEYLQSKKRNVHLLLGNGFSMAYNHEIFSYNALHKFIEEQDDPLISSLFDIVKTKNFELVMQQLDNFCDLIDAFGSDRTLLDKVQTASNRLKESLIDAVESLHPEHVFKLEEYQIEKCYHFLSFFIKNQGSIFSTNYDLLLYWVLMRSGARNAIDGFGRDKEDNDYSDEPEYSELRWGNNKKNQNIYYVHGALPIFDEGIHIIKEEYTGTKYLLENIKKRIDDGHYPIFVASGNGEEKLNHILHNRYLTHCYESLCNIDGSLVTFGFNFGSYDHHIIDAINVAAKQGRRAGNKLFSIYIGVYSDNDRKHIERIQSKFKCKVNIFDAKTANVWA
;
A
#
# COMPACT_ATOMS: atom_id res chain seq x y z
N MET A 1 7.40 30.82 -16.72
CA MET A 1 7.15 31.19 -15.31
C MET A 1 6.74 29.91 -14.62
N THR A 2 7.59 29.36 -13.77
CA THR A 2 7.23 28.20 -12.94
C THR A 2 6.25 28.70 -11.89
N ASP A 3 4.96 28.41 -12.08
CA ASP A 3 3.97 28.60 -11.01
C ASP A 3 4.47 27.83 -9.79
N LYS A 4 4.76 28.57 -8.70
CA LYS A 4 5.18 28.02 -7.42
C LYS A 4 4.08 27.09 -6.93
N LEU A 5 4.41 25.83 -6.70
CA LEU A 5 3.47 24.85 -6.15
C LEU A 5 3.07 25.26 -4.73
N ALA A 6 1.82 24.95 -4.36
CA ALA A 6 1.36 25.12 -2.99
C ALA A 6 2.17 24.22 -2.04
N THR A 7 2.39 24.71 -0.83
CA THR A 7 2.93 23.94 0.28
C THR A 7 1.86 23.05 0.91
N PHE A 8 2.27 22.01 1.64
CA PHE A 8 1.34 21.15 2.34
C PHE A 8 0.53 21.91 3.41
N ASN A 9 1.14 22.86 4.12
CA ASN A 9 0.44 23.70 5.09
C ASN A 9 -0.69 24.53 4.42
N GLU A 10 -0.43 25.13 3.26
CA GLU A 10 -1.47 25.86 2.51
C GLU A 10 -2.61 24.93 2.07
N VAL A 11 -2.30 23.68 1.69
CA VAL A 11 -3.30 22.65 1.39
C VAL A 11 -4.12 22.30 2.64
N GLN A 12 -3.48 22.11 3.80
CA GLN A 12 -4.17 21.81 5.05
C GLN A 12 -5.12 22.92 5.48
N GLU A 13 -4.66 24.18 5.48
CA GLU A 13 -5.49 25.35 5.81
C GLU A 13 -6.69 25.48 4.87
N TYR A 14 -6.45 25.31 3.56
CA TYR A 14 -7.52 25.33 2.57
C TYR A 14 -8.54 24.23 2.84
N LEU A 15 -8.10 22.99 3.08
CA LEU A 15 -8.98 21.85 3.31
C LEU A 15 -9.80 22.00 4.61
N GLN A 16 -9.18 22.49 5.69
CA GLN A 16 -9.87 22.80 6.94
C GLN A 16 -10.96 23.86 6.73
N SER A 17 -10.68 24.90 5.94
CA SER A 17 -11.66 25.96 5.63
C SER A 17 -12.91 25.41 4.92
N LYS A 18 -12.80 24.30 4.19
CA LYS A 18 -13.93 23.68 3.48
C LYS A 18 -14.81 22.81 4.37
N LYS A 19 -14.37 22.46 5.58
CA LYS A 19 -15.11 21.61 6.53
C LYS A 19 -15.61 20.30 5.89
N ARG A 20 -14.74 19.66 5.11
CA ARG A 20 -14.99 18.36 4.46
C ARG A 20 -14.10 17.30 5.09
N ASN A 21 -14.52 16.05 4.99
CA ASN A 21 -13.66 14.91 5.30
C ASN A 21 -12.41 14.97 4.40
N VAL A 22 -11.26 14.65 5.00
CA VAL A 22 -9.98 14.61 4.30
C VAL A 22 -9.37 13.23 4.51
N HIS A 23 -9.16 12.52 3.41
CA HIS A 23 -8.57 11.20 3.38
C HIS A 23 -7.14 11.27 2.86
N LEU A 24 -6.35 10.24 3.13
CA LEU A 24 -4.97 10.12 2.68
C LEU A 24 -4.78 8.83 1.90
N LEU A 25 -4.07 8.90 0.77
CA LEU A 25 -3.53 7.76 0.05
C LEU A 25 -1.99 7.81 0.10
N LEU A 26 -1.39 6.80 0.70
CA LEU A 26 0.05 6.62 0.79
C LEU A 26 0.52 5.66 -0.31
N GLY A 27 1.56 6.07 -1.04
CA GLY A 27 2.32 5.23 -1.96
C GLY A 27 3.76 5.08 -1.52
N ASN A 28 4.56 4.32 -2.28
CA ASN A 28 5.92 3.91 -1.88
C ASN A 28 6.85 5.11 -1.59
N GLY A 29 6.55 6.28 -2.16
CA GLY A 29 7.27 7.51 -1.83
C GLY A 29 7.19 7.90 -0.35
N PHE A 30 6.19 7.43 0.41
CA PHE A 30 6.15 7.55 1.87
C PHE A 30 7.34 6.84 2.53
N SER A 31 7.64 5.63 2.11
CA SER A 31 8.70 4.78 2.65
C SER A 31 10.07 5.20 2.10
N MET A 32 10.13 5.61 0.84
CA MET A 32 11.34 6.23 0.27
C MET A 32 11.70 7.55 0.95
N ALA A 33 10.72 8.33 1.41
CA ALA A 33 10.97 9.56 2.16
C ALA A 33 11.55 9.30 3.57
N TYR A 34 11.32 8.11 4.14
CA TYR A 34 11.99 7.69 5.37
C TYR A 34 13.43 7.26 5.08
N ASN A 35 13.60 6.33 4.14
CA ASN A 35 14.92 5.86 3.74
C ASN A 35 14.93 5.35 2.29
N HIS A 36 15.49 6.16 1.38
CA HIS A 36 15.61 5.80 -0.03
C HIS A 36 16.59 4.63 -0.28
N GLU A 37 17.58 4.41 0.59
CA GLU A 37 18.54 3.31 0.44
C GLU A 37 17.90 1.94 0.73
N ILE A 38 16.79 1.92 1.47
CA ILE A 38 16.06 0.69 1.82
C ILE A 38 14.87 0.47 0.89
N PHE A 39 14.06 1.51 0.66
CA PHE A 39 12.75 1.37 0.00
C PHE A 39 12.77 1.74 -1.50
N SER A 40 13.95 1.91 -2.10
CA SER A 40 14.07 2.14 -3.53
C SER A 40 14.11 0.83 -4.32
N TYR A 41 13.64 0.89 -5.57
CA TYR A 41 13.78 -0.21 -6.53
C TYR A 41 15.24 -0.67 -6.72
N ASN A 42 16.21 0.24 -6.54
CA ASN A 42 17.63 -0.11 -6.60
C ASN A 42 18.06 -1.03 -5.45
N ALA A 43 17.52 -0.81 -4.25
CA ALA A 43 17.86 -1.60 -3.07
C ALA A 43 17.36 -3.05 -3.23
N LEU A 44 16.10 -3.19 -3.65
CA LEU A 44 15.49 -4.49 -3.95
C LEU A 44 16.25 -5.21 -5.09
N HIS A 45 16.61 -4.50 -6.16
CA HIS A 45 17.37 -5.09 -7.27
C HIS A 45 18.74 -5.61 -6.80
N LYS A 46 19.46 -4.84 -5.98
CA LYS A 46 20.76 -5.24 -5.44
C LYS A 46 20.65 -6.49 -4.57
N PHE A 47 19.60 -6.59 -3.76
CA PHE A 47 19.34 -7.78 -2.94
C PHE A 47 19.16 -9.02 -3.80
N ILE A 48 18.42 -8.91 -4.92
CA ILE A 48 18.23 -10.02 -5.85
C ILE A 48 19.53 -10.40 -6.57
N GLU A 49 20.33 -9.43 -7.01
CA GLU A 49 21.64 -9.70 -7.61
C GLU A 49 22.55 -10.46 -6.62
N GLU A 50 22.46 -10.16 -5.33
CA GLU A 50 23.22 -10.84 -4.26
C GLU A 50 22.72 -12.27 -3.99
N GLN A 51 21.46 -12.60 -4.29
CA GLN A 51 20.94 -13.97 -4.18
C GLN A 51 21.42 -14.90 -5.30
N ASP A 52 22.06 -14.34 -6.34
CA ASP A 52 22.62 -15.08 -7.49
C ASP A 52 21.62 -16.05 -8.15
N ASP A 53 20.33 -15.66 -8.20
CA ASP A 53 19.32 -16.42 -8.95
C ASP A 53 19.49 -16.10 -10.46
N PRO A 54 19.99 -17.04 -11.29
CA PRO A 54 20.30 -16.74 -12.68
C PRO A 54 19.05 -16.48 -13.52
N LEU A 55 17.92 -17.10 -13.14
CA LEU A 55 16.64 -16.91 -13.84
C LEU A 55 16.13 -15.50 -13.59
N ILE A 56 16.05 -15.10 -12.32
CA ILE A 56 15.55 -13.77 -11.97
C ILE A 56 16.46 -12.68 -12.54
N SER A 57 17.78 -12.81 -12.37
CA SER A 57 18.76 -11.85 -12.91
C SER A 57 18.60 -11.67 -14.42
N SER A 58 18.44 -12.77 -15.16
CA SER A 58 18.20 -12.74 -16.61
C SER A 58 16.92 -11.98 -16.97
N LEU A 59 15.85 -12.10 -16.17
CA LEU A 59 14.60 -11.39 -16.42
C LEU A 59 14.76 -9.87 -16.28
N PHE A 60 15.47 -9.40 -15.25
CA PHE A 60 15.74 -7.97 -15.08
C PHE A 60 16.61 -7.43 -16.22
N ASP A 61 17.61 -8.18 -16.67
CA ASP A 61 18.47 -7.81 -17.80
C ASP A 61 17.70 -7.72 -19.13
N ILE A 62 16.77 -8.65 -19.37
CA ILE A 62 15.92 -8.64 -20.57
C ILE A 62 14.98 -7.43 -20.57
N VAL A 63 14.31 -7.17 -19.45
CA VAL A 63 13.33 -6.07 -19.34
C VAL A 63 14.01 -4.70 -19.22
N LYS A 64 15.29 -4.65 -18.83
CA LYS A 64 16.09 -3.43 -18.65
C LYS A 64 15.45 -2.44 -17.69
N THR A 65 14.96 -2.95 -16.58
CA THR A 65 14.33 -2.17 -15.51
C THR A 65 14.84 -2.65 -14.17
N LYS A 66 14.65 -1.83 -13.14
CA LYS A 66 14.83 -2.26 -11.73
C LYS A 66 13.51 -2.36 -10.98
N ASN A 67 12.41 -2.00 -11.65
CA ASN A 67 11.08 -2.06 -11.08
C ASN A 67 10.51 -3.48 -11.24
N PHE A 68 10.33 -4.14 -10.11
CA PHE A 68 9.84 -5.50 -9.98
C PHE A 68 8.43 -5.67 -10.53
N GLU A 69 7.56 -4.68 -10.29
CA GLU A 69 6.19 -4.71 -10.81
C GLU A 69 6.19 -4.80 -12.33
N LEU A 70 7.12 -4.10 -12.99
CA LEU A 70 7.26 -4.16 -14.45
C LEU A 70 7.75 -5.53 -14.93
N VAL A 71 8.69 -6.15 -14.24
CA VAL A 71 9.19 -7.49 -14.60
C VAL A 71 8.10 -8.54 -14.44
N MET A 72 7.41 -8.55 -13.29
CA MET A 72 6.27 -9.44 -13.07
C MET A 72 5.19 -9.23 -14.14
N GLN A 73 4.92 -7.98 -14.50
CA GLN A 73 3.95 -7.67 -15.55
C GLN A 73 4.37 -8.16 -16.94
N GLN A 74 5.66 -8.16 -17.28
CA GLN A 74 6.12 -8.75 -18.55
C GLN A 74 5.94 -10.28 -18.57
N LEU A 75 6.13 -10.94 -17.43
CA LEU A 75 5.87 -12.38 -17.30
C LEU A 75 4.38 -12.68 -17.46
N ASP A 76 3.50 -11.91 -16.82
CA ASP A 76 2.05 -12.08 -16.91
C ASP A 76 1.57 -11.89 -18.36
N ASN A 77 2.01 -10.81 -19.04
CA ASN A 77 1.72 -10.61 -20.46
C ASN A 77 2.23 -11.77 -21.33
N PHE A 78 3.38 -12.37 -20.97
CA PHE A 78 3.93 -13.50 -21.73
C PHE A 78 3.12 -14.78 -21.55
N CYS A 79 2.56 -15.02 -20.36
CA CYS A 79 1.59 -16.10 -20.13
C CYS A 79 0.37 -15.93 -21.04
N ASP A 80 -0.22 -14.73 -21.10
CA ASP A 80 -1.38 -14.45 -21.96
C ASP A 80 -1.09 -14.71 -23.46
N LEU A 81 0.12 -14.34 -23.90
CA LEU A 81 0.56 -14.60 -25.27
C LEU A 81 0.71 -16.11 -25.53
N ILE A 82 1.32 -16.87 -24.61
CA ILE A 82 1.44 -18.33 -24.73
C ILE A 82 0.05 -18.98 -24.85
N ASP A 83 -0.91 -18.55 -24.04
CA ASP A 83 -2.28 -19.06 -24.08
C ASP A 83 -2.98 -18.72 -25.40
N ALA A 84 -2.77 -17.50 -25.93
CA ALA A 84 -3.36 -17.07 -27.20
C ALA A 84 -2.77 -17.80 -28.42
N PHE A 85 -1.46 -18.07 -28.43
CA PHE A 85 -0.78 -18.78 -29.53
C PHE A 85 -0.93 -20.31 -29.44
N GLY A 86 -1.24 -20.83 -28.25
CA GLY A 86 -1.60 -22.20 -27.99
C GLY A 86 -0.42 -23.18 -27.84
N SER A 87 -0.51 -23.99 -26.78
CA SER A 87 -0.04 -25.40 -26.70
C SER A 87 1.23 -25.73 -25.93
N ASP A 88 2.07 -24.79 -25.49
CA ASP A 88 3.22 -25.13 -24.66
C ASP A 88 2.89 -24.95 -23.16
N ARG A 89 2.11 -25.89 -22.62
CA ARG A 89 1.81 -25.93 -21.18
C ARG A 89 3.09 -26.00 -20.34
N THR A 90 4.11 -26.69 -20.84
CA THR A 90 5.41 -26.77 -20.18
C THR A 90 6.12 -25.42 -20.10
N LEU A 91 6.00 -24.57 -21.12
CA LEU A 91 6.52 -23.21 -21.09
C LEU A 91 5.67 -22.32 -20.18
N LEU A 92 4.34 -22.42 -20.24
CA LEU A 92 3.44 -21.69 -19.35
C LEU A 92 3.75 -21.97 -17.88
N ASP A 93 3.86 -23.24 -17.50
CA ASP A 93 4.19 -23.65 -16.13
C ASP A 93 5.55 -23.08 -15.69
N LYS A 94 6.55 -23.04 -16.58
CA LYS A 94 7.86 -22.45 -16.29
C LYS A 94 7.77 -20.95 -16.04
N VAL A 95 7.00 -20.22 -16.84
CA VAL A 95 6.82 -18.76 -16.70
C VAL A 95 6.04 -18.44 -15.43
N GLN A 96 4.99 -19.20 -15.13
CA GLN A 96 4.23 -19.07 -13.88
C GLN A 96 5.11 -19.38 -12.66
N THR A 97 5.93 -20.43 -12.73
CA THR A 97 6.91 -20.74 -11.67
C THR A 97 7.91 -19.59 -11.47
N ALA A 98 8.40 -18.99 -12.57
CA ALA A 98 9.29 -17.83 -12.50
C ALA A 98 8.60 -16.61 -11.86
N SER A 99 7.34 -16.35 -12.21
CA SER A 99 6.53 -15.27 -11.63
C SER A 99 6.33 -15.46 -10.13
N ASN A 100 6.01 -16.68 -9.68
CA ASN A 100 5.87 -16.99 -8.27
C ASN A 100 7.21 -16.84 -7.51
N ARG A 101 8.31 -17.36 -8.05
CA ARG A 101 9.64 -17.19 -7.46
C ARG A 101 10.05 -15.71 -7.35
N LEU A 102 9.68 -14.89 -8.33
CA LEU A 102 9.93 -13.45 -8.28
C LEU A 102 9.10 -12.75 -7.18
N LYS A 103 7.85 -13.18 -6.96
CA LYS A 103 7.00 -12.68 -5.87
C LYS A 103 7.59 -13.07 -4.50
N GLU A 104 7.99 -14.32 -4.34
CA GLU A 104 8.66 -14.82 -3.12
C GLU A 104 9.94 -14.03 -2.84
N SER A 105 10.82 -13.89 -3.84
CA SER A 105 12.07 -13.14 -3.71
C SER A 105 11.84 -11.66 -3.37
N LEU A 106 10.76 -11.06 -3.86
CA LEU A 106 10.37 -9.69 -3.48
C LEU A 106 9.93 -9.60 -2.01
N ILE A 107 9.16 -10.57 -1.53
CA ILE A 107 8.77 -10.64 -0.12
C ILE A 107 10.02 -10.80 0.76
N ASP A 108 10.94 -11.69 0.39
CA ASP A 108 12.21 -11.90 1.09
C ASP A 108 13.08 -10.63 1.10
N ALA A 109 13.11 -9.90 -0.02
CA ALA A 109 13.86 -8.65 -0.14
C ALA A 109 13.26 -7.55 0.73
N VAL A 110 11.93 -7.42 0.76
CA VAL A 110 11.24 -6.47 1.64
C VAL A 110 11.47 -6.84 3.10
N GLU A 111 11.35 -8.12 3.48
CA GLU A 111 11.67 -8.60 4.83
C GLU A 111 13.11 -8.24 5.24
N SER A 112 14.07 -8.57 4.38
CA SER A 112 15.50 -8.47 4.70
C SER A 112 16.01 -7.03 4.74
N LEU A 113 15.50 -6.16 3.88
CA LEU A 113 15.92 -4.76 3.82
C LEU A 113 15.19 -3.89 4.85
N HIS A 114 13.97 -4.27 5.25
CA HIS A 114 13.22 -3.51 6.23
C HIS A 114 14.01 -3.40 7.54
N PRO A 115 13.94 -2.26 8.26
CA PRO A 115 14.48 -2.22 9.61
C PRO A 115 13.94 -3.40 10.41
N GLU A 116 14.83 -4.07 11.14
CA GLU A 116 14.53 -5.32 11.86
C GLU A 116 13.46 -5.16 12.95
N HIS A 117 13.38 -3.97 13.55
CA HIS A 117 12.39 -3.68 14.58
C HIS A 117 12.10 -2.18 14.67
N VAL A 118 10.94 -1.87 15.23
CA VAL A 118 10.45 -0.50 15.34
C VAL A 118 11.39 0.45 16.10
N PHE A 119 12.24 -0.05 16.99
CA PHE A 119 13.21 0.77 17.72
C PHE A 119 14.35 1.33 16.84
N LYS A 120 14.45 0.94 15.55
CA LYS A 120 15.36 1.58 14.60
C LYS A 120 14.84 2.93 14.10
N LEU A 121 13.54 3.22 14.28
CA LEU A 121 12.98 4.54 14.00
C LEU A 121 13.26 5.46 15.19
N GLU A 122 13.83 6.63 14.92
CA GLU A 122 14.05 7.63 15.97
C GLU A 122 12.72 8.19 16.45
N GLU A 123 12.62 8.50 17.75
CA GLU A 123 11.38 8.98 18.37
C GLU A 123 10.86 10.27 17.72
N TYR A 124 11.75 11.19 17.37
CA TYR A 124 11.43 12.40 16.63
C TYR A 124 10.78 12.12 15.26
N GLN A 125 11.29 11.13 14.52
CA GLN A 125 10.74 10.76 13.22
C GLN A 125 9.33 10.18 13.34
N ILE A 126 9.10 9.36 14.38
CA ILE A 126 7.77 8.82 14.70
C ILE A 126 6.81 9.95 15.05
N GLU A 127 7.23 10.91 15.88
CA GLU A 127 6.40 12.06 16.28
C GLU A 127 6.02 12.92 15.07
N LYS A 128 6.98 13.23 14.19
CA LYS A 128 6.72 13.99 12.95
C LYS A 128 5.77 13.27 12.01
N CYS A 129 5.99 11.98 11.78
CA CYS A 129 5.14 11.19 10.91
C CYS A 129 3.73 11.10 11.49
N TYR A 130 3.60 10.85 12.80
CA TYR A 130 2.30 10.85 13.46
C TYR A 130 1.62 12.22 13.42
N HIS A 131 2.35 13.33 13.56
CA HIS A 131 1.78 14.66 13.41
C HIS A 131 1.13 14.83 12.02
N PHE A 132 1.83 14.42 10.96
CA PHE A 132 1.29 14.38 9.60
C PHE A 132 0.03 13.50 9.48
N LEU A 133 0.09 12.25 9.97
CA LEU A 133 -1.04 11.31 9.90
C LEU A 133 -2.25 11.77 10.74
N SER A 134 -2.00 12.45 11.87
CA SER A 134 -3.03 12.89 12.81
C SER A 134 -3.99 13.90 12.20
N PHE A 135 -3.54 14.66 11.20
CA PHE A 135 -4.41 15.56 10.43
C PHE A 135 -5.57 14.80 9.76
N PHE A 136 -5.34 13.58 9.30
CA PHE A 136 -6.37 12.77 8.64
C PHE A 136 -7.19 12.00 9.68
N ILE A 137 -6.53 11.36 10.65
CA ILE A 137 -7.18 10.53 11.68
C ILE A 137 -8.14 11.35 12.55
N LYS A 138 -7.73 12.53 13.00
CA LYS A 138 -8.56 13.38 13.88
C LYS A 138 -9.75 14.00 13.16
N ASN A 139 -9.68 14.16 11.84
CA ASN A 139 -10.75 14.73 11.02
C ASN A 139 -11.74 13.68 10.49
N GLN A 140 -11.86 12.52 11.17
CA GLN A 140 -12.71 11.39 10.76
C GLN A 140 -12.39 10.89 9.34
N GLY A 141 -11.18 11.16 8.87
CA GLY A 141 -10.68 10.71 7.59
C GLY A 141 -10.28 9.24 7.63
N SER A 142 -9.91 8.75 6.46
CA SER A 142 -9.37 7.40 6.28
C SER A 142 -7.99 7.49 5.66
N ILE A 143 -7.10 6.58 6.04
CA ILE A 143 -5.77 6.41 5.47
C ILE A 143 -5.78 5.11 4.67
N PHE A 144 -5.52 5.24 3.38
CA PHE A 144 -5.31 4.14 2.45
C PHE A 144 -3.83 4.02 2.17
N SER A 145 -3.28 2.82 2.22
CA SER A 145 -1.88 2.53 1.89
C SER A 145 -1.82 1.53 0.76
N THR A 146 -0.94 1.76 -0.20
CA THR A 146 -0.50 0.76 -1.19
C THR A 146 0.89 0.23 -0.86
N ASN A 147 1.43 0.57 0.32
CA ASN A 147 2.76 0.16 0.73
C ASN A 147 2.71 -1.16 1.47
N TYR A 148 3.72 -1.98 1.21
CA TYR A 148 3.83 -3.31 1.77
C TYR A 148 4.60 -3.34 3.10
N ASP A 149 5.38 -2.31 3.39
CA ASP A 149 6.22 -2.24 4.58
C ASP A 149 5.43 -2.06 5.90
N LEU A 150 6.17 -2.06 7.02
CA LEU A 150 5.61 -1.96 8.36
C LEU A 150 5.60 -0.53 8.90
N LEU A 151 6.08 0.48 8.17
CA LEU A 151 6.31 1.83 8.71
C LEU A 151 5.01 2.49 9.18
N LEU A 152 3.93 2.39 8.40
CA LEU A 152 2.64 2.95 8.79
C LEU A 152 2.12 2.28 10.08
N TYR A 153 2.13 0.95 10.11
CA TYR A 153 1.71 0.17 11.29
C TYR A 153 2.53 0.55 12.53
N TRP A 154 3.85 0.63 12.38
CA TRP A 154 4.77 0.98 13.45
C TRP A 154 4.57 2.37 14.03
N VAL A 155 4.39 3.38 13.18
CA VAL A 155 4.13 4.75 13.65
C VAL A 155 2.82 4.80 14.42
N LEU A 156 1.75 4.22 13.87
CA LEU A 156 0.43 4.22 14.53
C LEU A 156 0.45 3.49 15.87
N MET A 157 1.15 2.35 15.95
CA MET A 157 1.30 1.57 17.16
C MET A 157 2.12 2.34 18.21
N ARG A 158 3.30 2.86 17.88
CA ARG A 158 4.17 3.54 18.86
C ARG A 158 3.62 4.87 19.33
N SER A 159 2.93 5.61 18.47
CA SER A 159 2.29 6.88 18.86
C SER A 159 1.00 6.69 19.67
N GLY A 160 0.57 5.44 19.92
CA GLY A 160 -0.63 5.16 20.69
C GLY A 160 -1.90 5.73 20.03
N ALA A 161 -1.98 5.68 18.70
CA ALA A 161 -3.04 6.28 17.91
C ALA A 161 -4.37 5.54 18.09
N ARG A 162 -5.08 5.76 19.20
CA ARG A 162 -6.32 5.05 19.56
C ARG A 162 -7.44 5.10 18.52
N ASN A 163 -7.45 6.14 17.70
CA ASN A 163 -8.45 6.32 16.64
C ASN A 163 -8.01 5.71 15.30
N ALA A 164 -6.83 5.10 15.22
CA ALA A 164 -6.39 4.37 14.03
C ALA A 164 -6.81 2.91 14.15
N ILE A 165 -7.82 2.52 13.38
CA ILE A 165 -8.46 1.21 13.45
C ILE A 165 -8.31 0.55 12.08
N ASP A 166 -7.62 -0.59 12.03
CA ASP A 166 -7.36 -1.34 10.78
C ASP A 166 -8.34 -2.51 10.55
N GLY A 167 -9.36 -2.64 11.40
CA GLY A 167 -10.43 -3.62 11.27
C GLY A 167 -10.13 -4.98 11.89
N PHE A 168 -8.89 -5.22 12.34
CA PHE A 168 -8.50 -6.44 13.03
C PHE A 168 -8.82 -6.38 14.52
N GLY A 169 -9.21 -7.51 15.09
CA GLY A 169 -9.46 -7.67 16.53
C GLY A 169 -9.39 -9.14 16.92
N ARG A 170 -9.46 -9.41 18.22
CA ARG A 170 -9.45 -10.76 18.77
C ARG A 170 -10.87 -11.16 19.19
N ASP A 171 -11.17 -12.45 19.09
CA ASP A 171 -12.35 -13.08 19.65
C ASP A 171 -11.97 -13.77 20.96
N LYS A 172 -12.89 -13.80 21.93
CA LYS A 172 -12.75 -14.64 23.11
C LYS A 172 -13.09 -16.08 22.70
N GLU A 173 -12.16 -17.01 22.90
CA GLU A 173 -12.30 -18.42 22.49
C GLU A 173 -12.59 -19.38 23.66
N ASP A 174 -12.45 -18.94 24.92
CA ASP A 174 -12.82 -19.75 26.09
C ASP A 174 -14.32 -19.72 26.39
N ASN A 175 -14.83 -20.84 26.91
CA ASN A 175 -16.15 -20.89 27.53
C ASN A 175 -16.13 -20.07 28.84
N ASP A 176 -17.25 -19.43 29.18
CA ASP A 176 -17.43 -18.39 30.22
C ASP A 176 -16.98 -18.69 31.67
N TYR A 177 -16.24 -19.76 31.93
CA TYR A 177 -15.80 -20.23 33.25
C TYR A 177 -14.28 -20.37 33.43
N SER A 178 -13.44 -19.83 32.52
CA SER A 178 -11.99 -19.75 32.74
C SER A 178 -11.61 -18.49 33.53
N ASP A 179 -10.71 -18.63 34.50
CA ASP A 179 -10.10 -17.49 35.23
C ASP A 179 -9.11 -16.70 34.34
N GLU A 180 -8.65 -17.30 33.23
CA GLU A 180 -7.78 -16.66 32.23
C GLU A 180 -8.44 -16.73 30.84
N PRO A 181 -8.93 -15.61 30.28
CA PRO A 181 -9.59 -15.61 28.99
C PRO A 181 -8.60 -15.91 27.86
N GLU A 182 -8.93 -16.90 27.02
CA GLU A 182 -8.16 -17.24 25.84
C GLU A 182 -8.68 -16.42 24.65
N TYR A 183 -7.76 -15.82 23.90
CA TYR A 183 -8.10 -14.98 22.76
C TYR A 183 -7.53 -15.53 21.46
N SER A 184 -8.32 -15.46 20.40
CA SER A 184 -7.90 -15.77 19.04
C SER A 184 -6.77 -14.86 18.56
N GLU A 185 -6.11 -15.22 17.47
CA GLU A 185 -5.25 -14.32 16.69
C GLU A 185 -6.01 -13.06 16.25
N LEU A 186 -5.28 -12.03 15.81
CA LEU A 186 -5.91 -10.85 15.23
C LEU A 186 -6.57 -11.21 13.89
N ARG A 187 -7.90 -11.34 13.91
CA ARG A 187 -8.73 -11.63 12.73
C ARG A 187 -9.38 -10.35 12.23
N TRP A 188 -9.38 -10.16 10.91
CA TRP A 188 -10.11 -9.06 10.29
C TRP A 188 -11.62 -9.31 10.35
N GLY A 189 -12.38 -8.28 10.76
CA GLY A 189 -13.83 -8.31 10.80
C GLY A 189 -14.38 -7.70 12.08
N ASN A 190 -13.76 -7.98 13.22
CA ASN A 190 -14.24 -7.58 14.55
C ASN A 190 -14.38 -6.07 14.69
N ASN A 191 -13.42 -5.33 14.13
CA ASN A 191 -13.39 -3.88 14.19
C ASN A 191 -13.73 -3.20 12.85
N LYS A 192 -14.26 -3.97 11.88
CA LYS A 192 -14.55 -3.50 10.51
C LYS A 192 -15.43 -2.25 10.48
N LYS A 193 -16.44 -2.17 11.37
CA LYS A 193 -17.39 -1.04 11.41
C LYS A 193 -16.71 0.32 11.63
N ASN A 194 -15.63 0.34 12.39
CA ASN A 194 -14.91 1.56 12.76
C ASN A 194 -13.58 1.69 12.01
N GLN A 195 -13.33 0.84 11.01
CA GLN A 195 -12.06 0.81 10.28
C GLN A 195 -11.83 2.14 9.55
N ASN A 196 -10.63 2.69 9.69
CA ASN A 196 -10.19 3.88 8.98
C ASN A 196 -8.74 3.77 8.46
N ILE A 197 -8.05 2.67 8.70
CA ILE A 197 -6.77 2.31 8.10
C ILE A 197 -6.99 1.14 7.14
N TYR A 198 -6.56 1.29 5.89
CA TYR A 198 -6.84 0.34 4.81
C TYR A 198 -5.56 0.06 4.01
N TYR A 199 -5.16 -1.21 3.89
CA TYR A 199 -4.03 -1.63 3.06
C TYR A 199 -4.55 -2.16 1.72
N VAL A 200 -4.73 -1.27 0.75
CA VAL A 200 -5.44 -1.53 -0.52
C VAL A 200 -4.71 -2.55 -1.40
N HIS A 201 -3.38 -2.62 -1.30
CA HIS A 201 -2.57 -3.64 -1.99
C HIS A 201 -2.08 -4.73 -1.03
N GLY A 202 -2.58 -4.77 0.21
CA GLY A 202 -2.07 -5.63 1.27
C GLY A 202 -0.85 -5.03 1.98
N ALA A 203 -0.27 -5.80 2.90
CA ALA A 203 0.88 -5.40 3.70
C ALA A 203 1.56 -6.63 4.31
N LEU A 204 2.85 -6.50 4.64
CA LEU A 204 3.69 -7.58 5.18
C LEU A 204 3.12 -8.31 6.41
N PRO A 205 2.39 -7.68 7.36
CA PRO A 205 1.85 -8.41 8.50
C PRO A 205 0.48 -9.05 8.22
N ILE A 206 -0.10 -8.94 7.02
CA ILE A 206 -1.48 -9.38 6.75
C ILE A 206 -1.46 -10.65 5.90
N PHE A 207 -2.10 -11.73 6.35
CA PHE A 207 -2.09 -13.03 5.67
C PHE A 207 -3.51 -13.56 5.42
N ASP A 208 -3.67 -14.35 4.36
CA ASP A 208 -4.90 -15.05 4.01
C ASP A 208 -4.79 -16.53 4.38
N GLU A 209 -5.50 -16.96 5.42
CA GLU A 209 -5.58 -18.38 5.84
C GLU A 209 -6.83 -19.07 5.26
N GLY A 210 -7.43 -18.49 4.21
CA GLY A 210 -8.62 -18.98 3.52
C GLY A 210 -9.93 -18.70 4.27
N ILE A 211 -10.05 -19.16 5.52
CA ILE A 211 -11.24 -18.92 6.36
C ILE A 211 -11.17 -17.53 6.99
N HIS A 212 -9.98 -17.15 7.46
CA HIS A 212 -9.72 -15.91 8.17
C HIS A 212 -8.64 -15.11 7.47
N ILE A 213 -8.80 -13.79 7.50
CA ILE A 213 -7.70 -12.86 7.21
C ILE A 213 -7.11 -12.49 8.55
N ILE A 214 -5.83 -12.76 8.72
CA ILE A 214 -5.13 -12.59 9.99
C ILE A 214 -4.07 -11.50 9.87
N LYS A 215 -3.72 -10.90 11.00
CA LYS A 215 -2.63 -9.93 11.08
C LYS A 215 -1.63 -10.34 12.15
N GLU A 216 -0.38 -10.45 11.75
CA GLU A 216 0.74 -10.66 12.65
C GLU A 216 1.01 -9.44 13.54
N GLU A 217 1.44 -9.70 14.76
CA GLU A 217 1.76 -8.67 15.73
C GLU A 217 3.02 -9.01 16.55
N TYR A 218 3.48 -8.02 17.31
CA TYR A 218 4.54 -8.25 18.28
C TYR A 218 4.05 -9.19 19.37
N THR A 219 4.68 -10.36 19.48
CA THR A 219 4.52 -11.25 20.63
C THR A 219 5.60 -10.91 21.66
N GLY A 220 5.33 -11.03 22.96
CA GLY A 220 6.29 -10.65 24.01
C GLY A 220 7.62 -11.41 23.97
N THR A 221 7.76 -12.41 23.11
CA THR A 221 8.92 -13.29 22.96
C THR A 221 9.72 -13.07 21.68
N LYS A 222 9.16 -12.43 20.63
CA LYS A 222 9.80 -12.27 19.31
C LYS A 222 9.44 -10.95 18.63
N TYR A 223 10.32 -10.46 17.77
CA TYR A 223 10.00 -9.31 16.93
C TYR A 223 8.98 -9.68 15.85
N LEU A 224 8.17 -8.71 15.43
CA LEU A 224 7.15 -8.90 14.40
C LEU A 224 7.71 -9.51 13.10
N LEU A 225 8.87 -9.05 12.64
CA LEU A 225 9.50 -9.61 11.43
C LEU A 225 9.89 -11.07 11.58
N GLU A 226 10.28 -11.54 12.78
CA GLU A 226 10.56 -12.95 13.01
C GLU A 226 9.29 -13.82 12.93
N ASN A 227 8.16 -13.30 13.39
CA ASN A 227 6.87 -14.01 13.29
C ASN A 227 6.41 -14.09 11.83
N ILE A 228 6.54 -12.98 11.09
CA ILE A 228 6.28 -12.92 9.65
C ILE A 228 7.17 -13.90 8.89
N LYS A 229 8.48 -13.90 9.18
CA LYS A 229 9.45 -14.81 8.57
C LYS A 229 9.06 -16.26 8.78
N LYS A 230 8.69 -16.63 10.01
CA LYS A 230 8.24 -17.99 10.30
C LYS A 230 7.05 -18.41 9.42
N ARG A 231 6.08 -17.52 9.21
CA ARG A 231 4.95 -17.79 8.31
C ARG A 231 5.39 -18.03 6.88
N ILE A 232 6.27 -17.16 6.37
CA ILE A 232 6.82 -17.28 5.01
C ILE A 232 7.56 -18.61 4.86
N ASP A 233 8.40 -18.98 5.84
CA ASP A 233 9.12 -20.26 5.89
C ASP A 233 8.17 -21.47 5.93
N ASP A 234 7.01 -21.33 6.60
CA ASP A 234 5.95 -22.34 6.66
C ASP A 234 5.06 -22.36 5.39
N GLY A 235 5.35 -21.53 4.38
CA GLY A 235 4.63 -21.45 3.10
C GLY A 235 3.41 -20.54 3.09
N HIS A 236 3.22 -19.73 4.14
CA HIS A 236 2.15 -18.75 4.26
C HIS A 236 2.67 -17.36 3.85
N TYR A 237 2.20 -16.86 2.72
CA TYR A 237 2.64 -15.56 2.18
C TYR A 237 1.69 -14.42 2.56
N PRO A 238 2.22 -13.22 2.84
CA PRO A 238 1.40 -12.04 3.05
C PRO A 238 0.51 -11.72 1.84
N ILE A 239 -0.65 -11.15 2.10
CA ILE A 239 -1.53 -10.60 1.07
C ILE A 239 -0.81 -9.41 0.43
N PHE A 240 -0.65 -9.47 -0.89
CA PHE A 240 0.20 -8.56 -1.63
C PHE A 240 -0.23 -8.46 -3.10
N VAL A 241 -0.37 -7.24 -3.63
CA VAL A 241 -0.83 -6.98 -5.02
C VAL A 241 0.19 -6.18 -5.82
N ALA A 242 1.22 -6.83 -6.39
CA ALA A 242 2.22 -6.12 -7.20
C ALA A 242 2.36 -6.53 -8.66
N SER A 243 1.83 -7.67 -9.09
CA SER A 243 1.89 -8.08 -10.50
C SER A 243 0.65 -7.63 -11.28
N GLY A 244 0.79 -7.62 -12.60
CA GLY A 244 -0.29 -7.35 -13.54
C GLY A 244 -0.61 -5.89 -13.84
N ASN A 245 -1.43 -5.70 -14.88
CA ASN A 245 -2.04 -4.42 -15.21
C ASN A 245 -3.14 -4.05 -14.18
N GLY A 246 -3.74 -2.86 -14.28
CA GLY A 246 -4.70 -2.44 -13.26
C GLY A 246 -5.98 -3.28 -13.21
N GLU A 247 -6.38 -3.97 -14.30
CA GLU A 247 -7.51 -4.91 -14.30
C GLU A 247 -7.15 -6.20 -13.57
N GLU A 248 -5.96 -6.75 -13.79
CA GLU A 248 -5.45 -7.91 -13.05
C GLU A 248 -5.27 -7.62 -11.56
N LYS A 249 -4.69 -6.45 -11.22
CA LYS A 249 -4.60 -5.98 -9.84
C LYS A 249 -5.98 -5.86 -9.21
N LEU A 250 -6.96 -5.31 -9.93
CA LEU A 250 -8.34 -5.23 -9.47
C LEU A 250 -8.97 -6.61 -9.28
N ASN A 251 -8.75 -7.55 -10.22
CA ASN A 251 -9.23 -8.92 -10.07
C ASN A 251 -8.66 -9.56 -8.81
N HIS A 252 -7.35 -9.44 -8.54
CA HIS A 252 -6.76 -9.96 -7.31
C HIS A 252 -7.39 -9.32 -6.05
N ILE A 253 -7.58 -8.00 -6.06
CA ILE A 253 -8.26 -7.27 -4.99
C ILE A 253 -9.68 -7.82 -4.75
N LEU A 254 -10.44 -8.10 -5.81
CA LEU A 254 -11.83 -8.57 -5.72
C LEU A 254 -11.97 -10.04 -5.30
N HIS A 255 -10.91 -10.85 -5.42
CA HIS A 255 -10.88 -12.24 -4.96
C HIS A 255 -10.48 -12.38 -3.49
N ASN A 256 -9.91 -11.34 -2.87
CA ASN A 256 -9.60 -11.33 -1.44
C ASN A 256 -10.58 -10.43 -0.66
N ARG A 257 -11.25 -11.00 0.34
CA ARG A 257 -12.32 -10.32 1.10
C ARG A 257 -11.85 -9.05 1.81
N TYR A 258 -10.61 -9.01 2.31
CA TYR A 258 -10.04 -7.85 2.98
C TYR A 258 -9.70 -6.74 1.97
N LEU A 259 -9.03 -7.08 0.89
CA LEU A 259 -8.66 -6.13 -0.16
C LEU A 259 -9.89 -5.54 -0.84
N THR A 260 -10.91 -6.37 -1.13
CA THR A 260 -12.21 -5.92 -1.65
C THR A 260 -12.79 -4.84 -0.76
N HIS A 261 -12.82 -5.06 0.56
CA HIS A 261 -13.32 -4.06 1.49
C HIS A 261 -12.50 -2.78 1.48
N CYS A 262 -11.17 -2.87 1.45
CA CYS A 262 -10.30 -1.70 1.38
C CYS A 262 -10.55 -0.87 0.10
N TYR A 263 -10.70 -1.54 -1.04
CA TYR A 263 -10.99 -0.91 -2.33
C TYR A 263 -12.39 -0.29 -2.38
N GLU A 264 -13.41 -0.99 -1.87
CA GLU A 264 -14.77 -0.45 -1.77
C GLU A 264 -14.83 0.74 -0.82
N SER A 265 -14.10 0.72 0.29
CA SER A 265 -13.98 1.87 1.20
C SER A 265 -13.37 3.07 0.48
N LEU A 266 -12.34 2.87 -0.36
CA LEU A 266 -11.78 3.93 -1.20
C LEU A 266 -12.80 4.44 -2.23
N CYS A 267 -13.58 3.56 -2.85
CA CYS A 267 -14.65 3.94 -3.80
C CYS A 267 -15.79 4.74 -3.15
N ASN A 268 -15.96 4.64 -1.84
CA ASN A 268 -17.09 5.22 -1.11
C ASN A 268 -16.74 6.50 -0.34
N ILE A 269 -15.50 6.98 -0.39
CA ILE A 269 -15.12 8.24 0.28
C ILE A 269 -15.83 9.45 -0.33
N ASP A 270 -15.96 10.51 0.47
CA ASP A 270 -16.40 11.82 0.04
C ASP A 270 -15.40 12.90 0.47
N GLY A 271 -15.71 14.18 0.19
CA GLY A 271 -14.85 15.27 0.64
C GLY A 271 -13.62 15.44 -0.24
N SER A 272 -12.42 15.26 0.31
CA SER A 272 -11.15 15.42 -0.41
C SER A 272 -10.15 14.30 -0.12
N LEU A 273 -9.33 13.97 -1.10
CA LEU A 273 -8.25 12.99 -0.98
C LEU A 273 -6.90 13.69 -1.15
N VAL A 274 -5.98 13.47 -0.23
CA VAL A 274 -4.57 13.86 -0.37
C VAL A 274 -3.77 12.62 -0.72
N THR A 275 -2.81 12.72 -1.63
CA THR A 275 -1.86 11.63 -1.91
C THR A 275 -0.45 12.05 -1.55
N PHE A 276 0.30 11.12 -0.95
CA PHE A 276 1.71 11.31 -0.63
C PHE A 276 2.50 10.08 -1.08
N GLY A 277 3.54 10.32 -1.88
CA GLY A 277 4.37 9.23 -2.41
C GLY A 277 3.69 8.32 -3.44
N PHE A 278 2.54 8.72 -3.99
CA PHE A 278 1.79 7.96 -5.00
C PHE A 278 1.69 8.74 -6.31
N ASN A 279 2.31 8.25 -7.39
CA ASN A 279 2.45 8.98 -8.66
C ASN A 279 1.45 8.55 -9.75
N PHE A 280 0.56 7.58 -9.47
CA PHE A 280 -0.40 7.05 -10.45
C PHE A 280 0.26 6.57 -11.74
N GLY A 281 1.14 5.57 -11.61
CA GLY A 281 1.81 4.98 -12.75
C GLY A 281 0.84 4.39 -13.77
N SER A 282 1.35 3.94 -14.91
CA SER A 282 0.52 3.36 -15.98
C SER A 282 -0.31 2.15 -15.54
N TYR A 283 0.07 1.50 -14.44
CA TYR A 283 -0.54 0.28 -13.90
C TYR A 283 -1.42 0.52 -12.67
N ASP A 284 -1.57 1.77 -12.25
CA ASP A 284 -2.39 2.15 -11.09
C ASP A 284 -3.77 2.69 -11.49
N HIS A 285 -4.25 2.33 -12.69
CA HIS A 285 -5.51 2.88 -13.20
C HIS A 285 -6.71 2.48 -12.34
N HIS A 286 -6.68 1.31 -11.70
CA HIS A 286 -7.72 0.87 -10.77
C HIS A 286 -7.90 1.82 -9.60
N ILE A 287 -6.82 2.47 -9.13
CA ILE A 287 -6.91 3.50 -8.09
C ILE A 287 -7.57 4.77 -8.65
N ILE A 288 -7.25 5.16 -9.89
CA ILE A 288 -7.95 6.27 -10.57
C ILE A 288 -9.44 5.95 -10.74
N ASP A 289 -9.77 4.70 -11.10
CA ASP A 289 -11.14 4.23 -11.26
C ASP A 289 -11.90 4.28 -9.94
N ALA A 290 -11.31 3.83 -8.83
CA ALA A 290 -11.87 3.96 -7.49
C ALA A 290 -12.15 5.42 -7.12
N ILE A 291 -11.18 6.32 -7.37
CA ILE A 291 -11.32 7.77 -7.15
C ILE A 291 -12.46 8.34 -8.00
N ASN A 292 -12.61 7.87 -9.24
CA ASN A 292 -13.68 8.29 -10.14
C ASN A 292 -15.06 7.80 -9.68
N VAL A 293 -15.14 6.59 -9.12
CA VAL A 293 -16.35 6.07 -8.48
C VAL A 293 -16.72 6.93 -7.26
N ALA A 294 -15.75 7.26 -6.40
CA ALA A 294 -15.93 8.16 -5.26
C ALA A 294 -16.37 9.58 -5.70
N ALA A 295 -15.85 10.06 -6.82
CA ALA A 295 -16.25 11.32 -7.46
C ALA A 295 -17.61 11.25 -8.17
N LYS A 296 -18.33 10.12 -8.07
CA LYS A 296 -19.60 9.83 -8.74
C LYS A 296 -19.51 10.04 -10.26
N GLN A 297 -18.38 9.67 -10.86
CA GLN A 297 -18.11 9.84 -12.28
C GLN A 297 -18.29 11.30 -12.75
N GLY A 298 -18.00 12.26 -11.87
CA GLY A 298 -18.12 13.70 -12.14
C GLY A 298 -19.55 14.24 -12.06
N ARG A 299 -20.55 13.41 -11.75
CA ARG A 299 -21.96 13.84 -11.61
C ARG A 299 -22.10 14.89 -10.51
N ARG A 300 -23.13 15.73 -10.62
CA ARG A 300 -23.48 16.69 -9.57
C ARG A 300 -24.18 15.95 -8.44
N ALA A 301 -23.45 15.72 -7.34
CA ALA A 301 -23.93 15.09 -6.12
C ALA A 301 -23.31 15.80 -4.91
N GLY A 302 -24.04 15.85 -3.79
CA GLY A 302 -23.58 16.48 -2.54
C GLY A 302 -22.61 15.61 -1.74
N ASN A 303 -22.74 14.29 -1.81
CA ASN A 303 -21.90 13.29 -1.14
C ASN A 303 -20.97 12.61 -2.16
N LYS A 304 -19.90 13.30 -2.53
CA LYS A 304 -18.89 12.79 -3.46
C LYS A 304 -17.50 13.26 -3.08
N LEU A 305 -16.50 12.62 -3.66
CA LEU A 305 -15.14 13.14 -3.68
C LEU A 305 -15.07 14.37 -4.60
N PHE A 306 -14.81 15.54 -4.02
CA PHE A 306 -14.79 16.80 -4.74
C PHE A 306 -13.45 17.09 -5.40
N SER A 307 -12.37 16.74 -4.71
CA SER A 307 -11.02 17.09 -5.12
C SER A 307 -9.98 16.10 -4.63
N ILE A 308 -8.92 15.98 -5.42
CA ILE A 308 -7.68 15.30 -5.06
C ILE A 308 -6.52 16.30 -5.02
N TYR A 309 -5.59 16.11 -4.09
CA TYR A 309 -4.36 16.88 -3.91
C TYR A 309 -3.19 15.92 -4.00
N ILE A 310 -2.41 16.03 -5.07
CA ILE A 310 -1.34 15.08 -5.40
C ILE A 310 0.01 15.72 -5.08
N GLY A 311 0.75 15.11 -4.16
CA GLY A 311 2.09 15.54 -3.79
C GLY A 311 3.11 15.12 -4.85
N VAL A 312 3.86 16.08 -5.40
CA VAL A 312 4.93 15.83 -6.38
C VAL A 312 6.29 16.24 -5.82
N TYR A 313 7.36 15.54 -6.22
CA TYR A 313 8.74 15.79 -5.74
C TYR A 313 9.63 16.43 -6.80
N SER A 314 9.23 16.36 -8.07
CA SER A 314 9.98 16.87 -9.20
C SER A 314 9.08 17.46 -10.29
N ASP A 315 9.67 18.24 -11.19
CA ASP A 315 8.96 18.76 -12.37
C ASP A 315 8.51 17.65 -13.32
N ASN A 316 9.19 16.50 -13.33
CA ASN A 316 8.78 15.35 -14.13
C ASN A 316 7.50 14.72 -13.57
N ASP A 317 7.39 14.59 -12.24
CA ASP A 317 6.17 14.14 -11.57
C ASP A 317 5.02 15.12 -11.86
N ARG A 318 5.26 16.42 -11.71
CA ARG A 318 4.28 17.46 -12.06
C ARG A 318 3.76 17.30 -13.49
N LYS A 319 4.66 17.24 -14.48
CA LYS A 319 4.29 17.04 -15.90
C LYS A 319 3.57 15.71 -16.12
N HIS A 320 3.91 14.67 -15.37
CA HIS A 320 3.20 13.40 -15.44
C HIS A 320 1.76 13.55 -14.96
N ILE A 321 1.54 14.11 -13.77
CA ILE A 321 0.21 14.35 -13.21
C ILE A 321 -0.63 15.28 -14.09
N GLU A 322 -0.06 16.36 -14.62
CA GLU A 322 -0.72 17.27 -15.56
C GLU A 322 -1.19 16.54 -16.84
N ARG A 323 -0.40 15.59 -17.36
CA ARG A 323 -0.79 14.77 -18.52
C ARG A 323 -1.97 13.83 -18.23
N ILE A 324 -2.02 13.24 -17.04
CA ILE A 324 -3.06 12.28 -16.66
C ILE A 324 -4.28 12.92 -15.99
N GLN A 325 -4.25 14.23 -15.71
CA GLN A 325 -5.30 14.96 -15.01
C GLN A 325 -6.70 14.72 -15.59
N SER A 326 -6.83 14.60 -16.92
CA SER A 326 -8.12 14.36 -17.61
C SER A 326 -8.74 12.99 -17.32
N LYS A 327 -7.96 12.04 -16.82
CA LYS A 327 -8.45 10.72 -16.38
C LYS A 327 -9.29 10.82 -15.10
N PHE A 328 -9.04 11.83 -14.27
CA PHE A 328 -9.79 12.06 -13.03
C PHE A 328 -11.13 12.78 -13.31
N LYS A 329 -12.19 12.35 -12.62
CA LYS A 329 -13.54 12.95 -12.69
C LYS A 329 -13.84 13.87 -11.51
N CYS A 330 -12.82 14.20 -10.72
CA CYS A 330 -12.85 15.23 -9.67
C CYS A 330 -11.80 16.32 -9.94
N LYS A 331 -11.79 17.39 -9.15
CA LYS A 331 -10.80 18.46 -9.30
C LYS A 331 -9.42 17.98 -8.84
N VAL A 332 -8.44 17.97 -9.74
CA VAL A 332 -7.03 17.67 -9.42
C VAL A 332 -6.30 18.95 -9.03
N ASN A 333 -5.54 18.89 -7.95
CA ASN A 333 -4.63 19.94 -7.49
C ASN A 333 -3.28 19.30 -7.19
N ILE A 334 -2.18 20.03 -7.38
CA ILE A 334 -0.82 19.55 -7.18
C ILE A 334 -0.15 20.41 -6.11
N PHE A 335 0.63 19.80 -5.22
CA PHE A 335 1.39 20.50 -4.18
C PHE A 335 2.81 19.95 -4.06
N ASP A 336 3.72 20.72 -3.47
CA ASP A 336 5.09 20.29 -3.22
C ASP A 336 5.15 19.32 -2.03
N ALA A 337 5.36 18.03 -2.33
CA ALA A 337 5.40 16.98 -1.32
C ALA A 337 6.54 17.17 -0.31
N LYS A 338 7.64 17.83 -0.69
CA LYS A 338 8.80 18.05 0.21
C LYS A 338 8.43 18.91 1.40
N THR A 339 7.42 19.77 1.26
CA THR A 339 6.97 20.67 2.33
C THR A 339 6.12 19.97 3.39
N ALA A 340 5.73 18.71 3.17
CA ALA A 340 4.96 17.94 4.15
C ALA A 340 5.80 17.44 5.33
N ASN A 341 7.14 17.36 5.18
CA ASN A 341 8.08 17.06 6.27
C ASN A 341 7.66 15.84 7.11
N VAL A 342 7.29 14.75 6.42
CA VAL A 342 6.68 13.57 7.07
C VAL A 342 7.64 12.90 8.05
N TRP A 343 8.94 12.86 7.74
CA TRP A 343 9.94 12.16 8.56
C TRP A 343 11.01 13.09 9.16
N ALA A 344 11.09 14.36 8.75
CA ALA A 344 12.14 15.30 9.17
C ALA A 344 11.63 16.73 9.26
#